data_AF-A0A233SCV8-F1
#
_entry.id   AF-A0A233SCV8-F1
#
_cell.length_a   1.000
_cell.length_b   1.000
_cell.length_c   1.000
_cell.angle_alpha   90.00
_cell.angle_beta   90.00
_cell.angle_gamma   90.00
#
_symmetry.space_group_name_H-M   'P 1'
#
loop_
_entity.id
_entity.type
_entity.pdbx_description
1 polymer ?
#
loop_
_entity_poly.entity_id
_entity_poly.type
_entity_poly.pdbx_seq_one_letter_code
_entity_poly.pdbx_strand_id
1 'polypeptide(L)'
;MLNASPDSTDHVVGVLTEQIEACFGMRVDQLKAAVAAAPNANPNAIDVVKWYGLLLDSQAALERTEDDLVSALENQPSEVDDPTMGLAHRVNAAVTARDGRAMVVRWLLDPNAAGKQDASARQLARFRGRQGPAVPTSAPPQPATAPQPGRSLAR
;
A
#
# COMPACT_ATOMS: atom_id res chain seq x y z
N MET A 1 27.42 -26.04 -18.01
CA MET A 1 27.45 -24.88 -17.11
C MET A 1 26.56 -23.81 -17.70
N LEU A 2 25.29 -23.78 -17.29
CA LEU A 2 24.40 -22.66 -17.57
C LEU A 2 24.59 -21.64 -16.46
N ASN A 3 24.88 -20.41 -16.87
CA ASN A 3 25.18 -19.28 -16.02
C ASN A 3 23.88 -18.93 -15.25
N ALA A 4 23.86 -19.13 -13.93
CA ALA A 4 22.81 -18.61 -13.08
C ALA A 4 22.90 -17.09 -13.13
N SER A 5 21.98 -16.44 -13.86
CA SER A 5 21.78 -15.01 -13.71
C SER A 5 21.43 -14.78 -12.23
N PRO A 6 22.20 -14.00 -11.46
CA PRO A 6 21.77 -13.68 -10.10
C PRO A 6 20.39 -13.00 -10.21
N ASP A 7 19.44 -13.51 -9.43
CA ASP A 7 18.04 -13.15 -9.45
C ASP A 7 17.80 -11.65 -9.67
N SER A 8 17.28 -11.32 -10.85
CA SER A 8 16.80 -9.97 -11.21
C SER A 8 15.73 -9.46 -10.22
N THR A 9 15.11 -10.39 -9.49
CA THR A 9 14.12 -10.26 -8.43
C THR A 9 14.72 -9.70 -7.14
N ASP A 10 15.79 -10.34 -6.63
CA ASP A 10 16.58 -9.85 -5.49
C ASP A 10 17.15 -8.45 -5.76
N HIS A 11 17.44 -8.17 -7.03
CA HIS A 11 17.93 -6.88 -7.45
C HIS A 11 16.93 -5.74 -7.17
N VAL A 12 15.61 -5.94 -7.31
CA VAL A 12 14.62 -4.89 -7.07
C VAL A 12 14.59 -4.47 -5.60
N VAL A 13 14.54 -5.44 -4.68
CA VAL A 13 14.53 -5.18 -3.24
C VAL A 13 15.86 -4.57 -2.81
N GLY A 14 16.99 -5.09 -3.28
CA GLY A 14 18.32 -4.53 -3.00
C GLY A 14 18.45 -3.07 -3.45
N VAL A 15 18.09 -2.77 -4.70
CA VAL A 15 18.14 -1.41 -5.26
C VAL A 15 17.23 -0.43 -4.52
N LEU A 16 16.05 -0.88 -4.07
CA LEU A 16 15.16 -0.04 -3.27
C LEU A 16 15.65 0.12 -1.83
N THR A 17 16.29 -0.89 -1.24
CA THR A 17 16.96 -0.78 0.05
C THR A 17 17.99 0.33 0.01
N GLU A 18 18.91 0.27 -0.95
CA GLU A 18 19.97 1.27 -1.13
C GLU A 18 19.40 2.68 -1.32
N GLN A 19 18.33 2.84 -2.12
CA GLN A 19 17.67 4.13 -2.31
C GLN A 19 17.01 4.65 -1.03
N ILE A 20 16.39 3.78 -0.22
CA ILE A 20 15.83 4.17 1.09
C ILE A 20 16.97 4.66 1.99
N GLU A 21 18.05 3.90 2.08
CA GLU A 21 19.18 4.25 2.95
C GLU A 21 19.85 5.55 2.52
N ALA A 22 20.00 5.77 1.21
CA ALA A 22 20.49 7.04 0.68
C ALA A 22 19.54 8.21 0.97
N CYS A 23 18.22 8.00 0.91
CA CYS A 23 17.22 9.03 1.16
C CYS A 23 17.18 9.47 2.64
N PHE A 24 17.34 8.53 3.57
CA PHE A 24 17.25 8.79 5.01
C PHE A 24 18.61 8.92 5.71
N GLY A 25 19.72 8.62 5.03
CA GLY A 25 21.07 8.69 5.58
C GLY A 25 21.35 7.67 6.69
N MET A 26 20.57 6.58 6.75
CA MET A 26 20.68 5.54 7.77
C MET A 26 20.20 4.19 7.23
N ARG A 27 20.62 3.11 7.88
CA ARG A 27 20.21 1.76 7.47
C ARG A 27 18.71 1.54 7.62
N VAL A 28 18.11 0.69 6.80
CA VAL A 28 16.66 0.42 6.86
C VAL A 28 16.22 -0.06 8.25
N ASP A 29 17.02 -0.89 8.93
CA ASP A 29 16.68 -1.35 10.28
C ASP A 29 16.71 -0.22 11.32
N GLN A 30 17.62 0.74 11.14
CA GLN A 30 17.68 1.94 11.98
C GLN A 30 16.48 2.84 11.71
N LEU A 31 16.08 2.99 10.44
CA LEU A 31 14.88 3.72 10.05
C LEU A 31 13.61 3.09 10.67
N LYS A 32 13.46 1.77 10.60
CA LYS A 32 12.36 1.03 11.24
C LYS A 32 12.31 1.30 12.75
N ALA A 33 13.47 1.23 13.43
CA ALA A 33 13.56 1.51 14.85
C ALA A 33 13.21 2.97 15.19
N ALA A 34 13.69 3.93 14.38
CA ALA A 34 13.38 5.35 14.56
C ALA A 34 11.88 5.65 14.37
N VAL A 35 11.25 5.05 13.35
CA VAL A 35 9.80 5.15 13.12
C VAL A 35 9.01 4.56 14.29
N ALA A 36 9.42 3.40 14.82
CA ALA A 36 8.77 2.78 15.96
C ALA A 36 8.91 3.63 17.25
N ALA A 37 10.08 4.26 17.47
CA ALA A 37 10.33 5.10 18.62
C ALA A 37 9.59 6.45 18.55
N ALA A 38 9.43 7.01 17.35
CA ALA A 38 8.83 8.33 17.15
C ALA A 38 7.89 8.35 15.93
N PRO A 39 6.71 7.71 16.01
CA PRO A 39 5.78 7.53 14.89
C PRO A 39 5.10 8.82 14.41
N ASN A 40 5.39 9.98 14.98
CA ASN A 40 4.86 11.27 14.52
C ASN A 40 5.96 12.21 14.00
N ALA A 41 7.23 11.81 14.04
CA ALA A 41 8.35 12.68 13.67
C ALA A 41 8.46 12.91 12.16
N ASN A 42 8.16 11.89 11.35
CA ASN A 42 8.22 11.99 9.90
C ASN A 42 7.16 11.07 9.24
N PRO A 43 6.03 11.62 8.76
CA PRO A 43 4.99 10.81 8.15
C PRO A 43 5.46 10.09 6.88
N ASN A 44 6.37 10.68 6.09
CA ASN A 44 6.91 10.03 4.90
C ASN A 44 7.77 8.80 5.26
N ALA A 45 8.54 8.86 6.34
CA ALA A 45 9.31 7.72 6.83
C ALA A 45 8.42 6.52 7.22
N ILE A 46 7.26 6.79 7.82
CA ILE A 46 6.28 5.76 8.19
C ILE A 46 5.75 5.06 6.93
N ASP A 47 5.33 5.85 5.94
CA ASP A 47 4.80 5.31 4.69
C ASP A 47 5.87 4.49 3.96
N VAL A 48 7.12 4.99 3.88
CA VAL A 48 8.23 4.24 3.28
C VAL A 48 8.47 2.92 4.00
N VAL A 49 8.57 2.91 5.34
CA VAL A 49 8.77 1.68 6.11
C VAL A 49 7.63 0.68 5.90
N LYS A 50 6.38 1.16 5.89
CA LYS A 50 5.21 0.33 5.64
C LYS A 50 5.24 -0.30 4.25
N TRP A 51 5.43 0.50 3.21
CA TRP A 51 5.42 0.01 1.83
C TRP A 51 6.63 -0.86 1.50
N TYR A 52 7.78 -0.57 2.10
CA TYR A 52 8.95 -1.44 2.02
C TYR A 52 8.70 -2.80 2.70
N GLY A 53 8.02 -2.83 3.85
CA GLY A 53 7.57 -4.08 4.47
C GLY A 53 6.66 -4.90 3.54
N LEU A 54 5.66 -4.25 2.94
CA LEU A 54 4.78 -4.91 1.96
C LEU A 54 5.52 -5.42 0.71
N LEU A 55 6.58 -4.74 0.30
CA LEU A 55 7.44 -5.19 -0.80
C LEU A 55 8.17 -6.50 -0.41
N LEU A 56 8.76 -6.56 0.78
CA LEU A 56 9.42 -7.78 1.28
C LEU A 56 8.44 -8.95 1.35
N ASP A 57 7.23 -8.71 1.87
CA ASP A 57 6.19 -9.74 1.94
C ASP A 57 5.81 -10.26 0.54
N SER A 58 5.69 -9.35 -0.44
CA SER A 58 5.37 -9.73 -1.82
C SER A 58 6.51 -10.46 -2.53
N GLN A 59 7.76 -10.13 -2.21
CA GLN A 59 8.93 -10.83 -2.73
C GLN A 59 8.98 -12.27 -2.19
N ALA A 60 8.81 -12.45 -0.89
CA ALA A 60 8.74 -13.78 -0.27
C ALA A 60 7.55 -14.60 -0.76
N ALA A 61 6.42 -13.96 -1.08
CA ALA A 61 5.27 -14.64 -1.68
C ALA A 61 5.56 -15.10 -3.12
N LEU A 62 6.25 -14.27 -3.91
CA LEU A 62 6.66 -14.61 -5.27
C LEU A 62 7.59 -15.82 -5.27
N GLU A 63 8.64 -15.82 -4.45
CA GLU A 63 9.59 -16.93 -4.32
C GLU A 63 8.88 -18.25 -4.04
N ARG A 64 7.95 -18.27 -3.06
CA ARG A 64 7.18 -19.48 -2.76
C ARG A 64 6.32 -19.94 -3.93
N THR A 65 5.69 -19.03 -4.66
CA THR A 65 4.86 -19.40 -5.81
C THR A 65 5.70 -19.91 -6.99
N GLU A 66 6.93 -19.40 -7.15
CA GLU A 66 7.87 -19.87 -8.16
C GLU A 66 8.39 -21.25 -7.80
N ASP A 67 8.77 -21.48 -6.54
CA ASP A 67 9.15 -22.81 -6.04
C ASP A 67 8.03 -23.84 -6.24
N ASP A 68 6.78 -23.47 -5.92
CA ASP A 68 5.61 -24.34 -6.14
C ASP A 68 5.42 -24.69 -7.63
N LEU A 69 5.62 -23.71 -8.53
CA LEU A 69 5.51 -23.92 -9.98
C LEU A 69 6.64 -24.81 -10.50
N VAL A 70 7.88 -24.54 -10.09
CA VAL A 70 9.06 -25.34 -10.48
C VAL A 70 8.87 -26.79 -10.02
N SER A 71 8.48 -26.98 -8.75
CA SER A 71 8.20 -28.30 -8.19
C SER A 71 7.10 -29.04 -8.97
N ALA A 72 6.03 -28.36 -9.37
CA ALA A 72 4.99 -28.98 -10.20
C ALA A 72 5.50 -29.39 -11.59
N LEU A 73 6.31 -28.54 -12.23
CA LEU A 73 6.88 -28.81 -13.55
C LEU A 73 7.89 -29.95 -13.53
N GLU A 74 8.72 -30.06 -12.49
CA GLU A 74 9.69 -31.16 -12.33
C GLU A 74 9.00 -32.53 -12.19
N ASN A 75 7.80 -32.55 -11.62
CA ASN A 75 7.01 -33.76 -11.43
C ASN A 75 6.09 -34.08 -12.63
N GLN A 76 6.09 -33.27 -13.68
CA GLN A 76 5.26 -33.45 -14.88
C GLN A 76 6.07 -33.93 -16.09
N PRO A 77 5.84 -35.17 -16.57
CA PRO A 77 6.59 -35.72 -17.70
C PRO A 77 6.06 -35.31 -19.09
N SER A 78 4.97 -34.53 -19.17
CA SER A 78 4.26 -34.20 -20.42
C SER A 78 3.70 -32.76 -20.42
N GLU A 79 2.75 -32.47 -21.33
CA GLU A 79 2.08 -31.17 -21.45
C GLU A 79 1.56 -30.62 -20.11
N VAL A 80 1.64 -29.29 -19.96
CA VAL A 80 1.20 -28.54 -18.77
C VAL A 80 -0.31 -28.68 -18.62
N ASP A 81 -0.75 -29.26 -17.50
CA ASP A 81 -2.16 -29.41 -17.18
C ASP A 81 -2.76 -28.13 -16.57
N ASP A 82 -4.09 -28.11 -16.45
CA ASP A 82 -4.84 -26.96 -15.89
C ASP A 82 -4.38 -26.58 -14.46
N PRO A 83 -4.11 -27.52 -13.53
CA PRO A 83 -3.51 -27.22 -12.23
C PRO A 83 -2.16 -26.48 -12.31
N THR A 84 -1.23 -26.94 -13.14
CA THR A 84 0.08 -26.28 -13.32
C THR A 84 -0.08 -24.92 -14.00
N MET A 85 -1.04 -24.79 -14.93
CA MET A 85 -1.40 -23.48 -15.49
C MET A 85 -1.93 -22.51 -14.42
N GLY A 86 -2.70 -23.01 -13.45
CA GLY A 86 -3.15 -22.24 -12.29
C GLY A 86 -2.00 -21.73 -11.40
N LEU A 87 -0.92 -22.52 -11.25
CA LEU A 87 0.30 -22.09 -10.56
C LEU A 87 0.99 -20.94 -11.32
N ALA A 88 1.12 -21.04 -12.64
CA ALA A 88 1.68 -19.97 -13.46
C ALA A 88 0.90 -18.66 -13.33
N HIS A 89 -0.44 -18.72 -13.28
CA HIS A 89 -1.26 -17.53 -13.01
C HIS A 89 -1.02 -16.94 -11.61
N ARG A 90 -0.75 -17.76 -10.60
CA ARG A 90 -0.40 -17.28 -9.25
C ARG A 90 0.94 -16.56 -9.23
N VAL A 91 1.96 -17.09 -9.92
CA VAL A 91 3.25 -16.41 -10.08
C VAL A 91 3.05 -15.04 -10.73
N ASN A 92 2.29 -14.96 -11.81
CA ASN A 92 2.02 -13.67 -12.48
C ASN A 92 1.31 -12.66 -11.55
N ALA A 93 0.37 -13.12 -10.72
CA ALA A 93 -0.27 -12.28 -9.72
C ALA A 93 0.71 -11.80 -8.64
N ALA A 94 1.62 -12.66 -8.20
CA ALA A 94 2.65 -12.31 -7.23
C ALA A 94 3.66 -11.28 -7.78
N VAL A 95 4.10 -11.44 -9.04
CA VAL A 95 4.94 -10.45 -9.74
C VAL A 95 4.22 -9.10 -9.81
N THR A 96 2.95 -9.10 -10.22
CA THR A 96 2.13 -7.88 -10.30
C THR A 96 2.04 -7.17 -8.94
N ALA A 97 1.87 -7.94 -7.87
CA ALA A 97 1.85 -7.40 -6.52
C ALA A 97 3.20 -6.77 -6.15
N ARG A 98 4.32 -7.48 -6.34
CA ARG A 98 5.69 -6.98 -6.07
C ARG A 98 5.96 -5.69 -6.81
N ASP A 99 5.69 -5.66 -8.11
CA ASP A 99 5.95 -4.48 -8.94
C ASP A 99 5.09 -3.29 -8.53
N GLY A 100 3.83 -3.53 -8.18
CA GLY A 100 2.97 -2.51 -7.60
C GLY A 100 3.53 -1.93 -6.28
N ARG A 101 4.09 -2.77 -5.40
CA ARG A 101 4.73 -2.29 -4.15
C ARG A 101 6.02 -1.52 -4.44
N ALA A 102 6.87 -2.03 -5.32
CA ALA A 102 8.11 -1.39 -5.73
C ALA A 102 7.86 0.00 -6.36
N MET A 103 6.85 0.11 -7.21
CA MET A 103 6.43 1.39 -7.80
C MET A 103 6.03 2.43 -6.74
N VAL A 104 5.28 2.02 -5.71
CA VAL A 104 4.87 2.93 -4.64
C VAL A 104 6.07 3.36 -3.79
N VAL A 105 6.98 2.45 -3.44
CA VAL A 105 8.22 2.80 -2.73
C VAL A 105 9.03 3.82 -3.54
N ARG A 106 9.21 3.58 -4.84
CA ARG A 106 9.93 4.51 -5.72
C ARG A 106 9.25 5.87 -5.80
N TRP A 107 7.92 5.91 -5.91
CA TRP A 107 7.16 7.16 -5.86
C TRP A 107 7.36 7.90 -4.53
N LEU A 108 7.40 7.20 -3.40
CA LEU A 108 7.63 7.79 -2.07
C LEU A 108 9.03 8.38 -1.90
N LEU A 109 10.05 7.78 -2.53
CA LEU A 109 11.43 8.24 -2.44
C LEU A 109 11.74 9.41 -3.39
N ASP A 110 11.01 9.53 -4.51
CA ASP A 110 11.22 10.63 -5.45
C ASP A 110 10.50 11.92 -4.98
N PRO A 111 11.23 13.00 -4.65
CA PRO A 111 10.62 14.27 -4.26
C PRO A 111 9.89 14.97 -5.43
N ASN A 112 10.23 14.64 -6.68
CA ASN A 112 9.66 15.23 -7.89
C ASN A 112 8.61 14.33 -8.55
N ALA A 113 8.18 13.26 -7.89
CA ALA A 113 7.24 12.32 -8.47
C ALA A 113 5.93 13.00 -8.88
N ALA A 114 5.42 12.63 -10.06
CA ALA A 114 4.15 13.15 -10.56
C ALA A 114 3.01 12.94 -9.53
N GLY A 115 2.18 13.97 -9.36
CA GLY A 115 1.09 13.99 -8.40
C GLY A 115 1.46 14.34 -6.95
N LYS A 116 2.75 14.36 -6.55
CA LYS A 116 3.14 14.80 -5.19
C LYS A 116 2.99 16.30 -4.97
N GLN A 117 3.36 17.12 -5.94
CA GLN A 117 3.28 18.58 -5.82
C GLN A 117 1.82 19.04 -5.68
N ASP A 118 0.92 18.45 -6.48
CA ASP A 118 -0.52 18.70 -6.38
C ASP A 118 -1.14 18.15 -5.09
N ALA A 119 -0.72 16.96 -4.63
CA ALA A 119 -1.14 16.41 -3.35
C ALA A 119 -0.71 17.31 -2.18
N SER A 120 0.52 17.83 -2.22
CA SER A 120 1.06 18.76 -1.23
C SER A 120 0.30 20.07 -1.23
N ALA A 121 0.07 20.66 -2.41
CA ALA A 121 -0.72 21.88 -2.59
C ALA A 121 -2.18 21.68 -2.10
N ARG A 122 -2.78 20.52 -2.38
CA ARG A 122 -4.13 20.17 -1.94
C ARG A 122 -4.21 19.94 -0.43
N GLN A 123 -3.19 19.32 0.18
CA GLN A 123 -3.07 19.18 1.63
C GLN A 123 -2.94 20.57 2.27
N LEU A 124 -2.09 21.44 1.73
CA LEU A 124 -1.94 22.82 2.17
C LEU A 124 -3.24 23.62 2.04
N ALA A 125 -3.99 23.43 0.95
CA ALA A 125 -5.30 24.07 0.73
C ALA A 125 -6.33 23.63 1.77
N ARG A 126 -6.33 22.35 2.19
CA ARG A 126 -7.17 21.85 3.28
C ARG A 126 -6.82 22.47 4.63
N PHE A 127 -5.54 22.75 4.89
CA PHE A 127 -5.10 23.45 6.10
C PHE A 127 -5.33 24.96 6.06
N ARG A 128 -5.25 25.59 4.89
CA ARG A 128 -5.34 27.05 4.72
C ARG A 128 -6.74 27.63 4.68
N GLY A 129 -7.78 26.81 4.53
CA GLY A 129 -9.12 27.37 4.55
C GLY A 129 -10.18 26.32 4.34
N ARG A 130 -10.96 26.08 5.39
CA ARG A 130 -12.33 25.59 5.29
C ARG A 130 -13.24 26.67 4.69
N GLN A 131 -12.86 27.21 3.53
CA GLN A 131 -13.66 28.05 2.65
C GLN A 131 -13.86 27.29 1.33
N GLY A 132 -14.40 26.07 1.43
CA GLY A 132 -15.16 25.54 0.30
C GLY A 132 -16.44 26.37 0.15
N PRO A 133 -17.06 26.44 -1.04
CA PRO A 133 -18.36 27.07 -1.19
C PRO A 133 -19.32 26.36 -0.24
N ALA A 134 -19.75 27.03 0.82
CA ALA A 134 -20.81 26.50 1.66
C ALA A 134 -22.08 26.53 0.80
N VAL A 135 -22.48 25.38 0.27
CA VAL A 135 -23.86 25.21 -0.20
C VAL A 135 -24.71 25.31 1.06
N PRO A 136 -25.61 26.30 1.20
CA PRO A 136 -26.49 26.38 2.35
C PRO A 136 -27.41 25.16 2.33
N THR A 137 -27.08 24.14 3.10
CA THR A 137 -28.01 23.06 3.41
C THR A 137 -29.04 23.61 4.38
N SER A 138 -30.26 23.84 3.89
CA SER A 138 -31.42 24.11 4.75
C SER A 138 -31.52 23.04 5.84
N ALA A 139 -31.85 23.48 7.06
CA ALA A 139 -32.04 22.57 8.19
C ALA A 139 -33.17 21.56 7.88
N PRO A 140 -33.02 20.28 8.25
CA PRO A 140 -34.06 19.29 8.07
C PRO A 140 -35.32 19.70 8.87
N PRO A 141 -36.53 19.56 8.30
CA PRO A 141 -37.76 19.91 8.99
C PRO A 141 -37.93 19.03 10.24
N GLN A 142 -38.15 19.67 11.39
CA GLN A 142 -38.44 18.98 12.64
C GLN A 142 -39.81 18.27 12.54
N PRO A 143 -39.91 17.02 13.00
CA PRO A 143 -41.19 16.31 13.04
C PRO A 143 -42.17 17.02 13.99
N ALA A 144 -43.38 17.27 13.48
CA ALA A 144 -44.45 17.92 14.21
C ALA A 144 -44.86 17.09 15.43
N THR A 145 -44.80 17.71 16.61
CA THR A 145 -45.36 17.17 17.85
C THR A 145 -46.86 16.96 17.68
N ALA A 146 -47.31 15.71 17.65
CA ALA A 146 -48.74 15.38 17.66
C ALA A 146 -49.37 15.81 18.99
N PRO A 147 -50.60 16.39 18.99
CA PRO A 147 -51.29 16.73 20.24
C PRO A 147 -51.69 15.46 20.98
N GLN A 148 -51.23 15.30 22.23
CA GLN A 148 -51.74 14.24 23.10
C GLN A 148 -53.19 14.55 23.50
N PRO A 149 -54.13 13.59 23.34
CA PRO A 149 -55.48 13.74 23.86
C PRO A 149 -55.47 13.71 25.39
N GLY A 150 -56.01 14.78 25.99
CA GLY A 150 -56.12 14.96 27.42
C GLY A 150 -56.94 13.85 28.08
N ARG A 151 -56.34 13.22 29.09
CA ARG A 151 -57.05 12.39 30.06
C ARG A 151 -57.85 13.30 30.98
N SER A 152 -59.14 13.03 31.04
CA SER A 152 -60.09 13.48 32.04
C SER A 152 -59.62 13.16 33.46
N LEU A 153 -59.78 14.12 34.37
CA LEU A 153 -59.75 13.93 35.81
C LEU A 153 -61.17 14.19 36.34
N ALA A 154 -61.66 13.24 37.13
CA ALA A 154 -62.95 13.28 37.78
C ALA A 154 -63.00 14.33 38.90
N ARG A 155 -64.14 15.03 39.02
CA ARG A 155 -64.90 15.19 40.27
C ARG A 155 -66.32 15.65 39.95
#